data_AF-A0A351X8X5-F1
#
_entry.id   AF-A0A351X8X5-F1
#
_cell.length_a   1.000
_cell.length_b   1.000
_cell.length_c   1.000
_cell.angle_alpha   90.00
_cell.angle_beta   90.00
_cell.angle_gamma   90.00
#
_symmetry.space_group_name_H-M   'P 1'
#
loop_
_entity.id
_entity.type
_entity.pdbx_description
1 polymer ?
#
loop_
_entity_poly.entity_id
_entity_poly.type
_entity_poly.pdbx_seq_one_letter_code
_entity_poly.pdbx_strand_id
1 'polypeptide(L)'
;MLEFKPPEISDKNWVNECLMHANSMNCEYTFGNLFVWSDSYKTQICKYNNFLIVRWLDDGNFSYSLPLGEGDFTDAVNQIIDDAKQNGMTPRIYGVTEGYLGMLQEAFFGKFTYEYDGGYNDYIYSTEKMASLSGKKYHSKRNHITFFK
;
A
#
# COMPACT_ATOMS: atom_id res chain seq x y z
N MET A 1 -12.19 -4.19 -17.47
CA MET A 1 -12.13 -2.74 -17.16
C MET A 1 -12.18 -2.60 -15.66
N LEU A 2 -11.28 -1.82 -15.07
CA LEU A 2 -11.24 -1.62 -13.62
C LEU A 2 -12.37 -0.67 -13.20
N GLU A 3 -13.19 -1.09 -12.25
CA GLU A 3 -14.27 -0.28 -11.70
C GLU A 3 -13.88 0.24 -10.32
N PHE A 4 -13.48 1.52 -10.28
CA PHE A 4 -13.06 2.19 -9.06
C PHE A 4 -14.23 2.89 -8.38
N LYS A 5 -14.31 2.75 -7.06
CA LYS A 5 -15.27 3.46 -6.20
C LYS A 5 -14.61 3.97 -4.93
N PRO A 6 -15.13 5.03 -4.28
CA PRO A 6 -14.69 5.39 -2.94
C PRO A 6 -14.87 4.20 -1.97
N PRO A 7 -13.96 4.02 -0.99
CA PRO A 7 -14.09 2.97 0.01
C PRO A 7 -15.30 3.24 0.92
N GLU A 8 -16.10 2.21 1.16
CA GLU A 8 -17.22 2.21 2.09
C GLU A 8 -16.95 1.23 3.23
N ILE A 9 -17.62 1.39 4.38
CA ILE A 9 -17.48 0.49 5.54
C ILE A 9 -17.78 -0.97 5.16
N SER A 10 -18.72 -1.18 4.24
CA SER A 10 -19.09 -2.48 3.67
C SER A 10 -17.93 -3.19 2.97
N ASP A 11 -16.90 -2.46 2.53
CA ASP A 11 -15.76 -3.03 1.82
C ASP A 11 -14.71 -3.66 2.74
N LYS A 12 -14.78 -3.37 4.05
CA LYS A 12 -13.76 -3.75 5.02
C LYS A 12 -13.35 -5.23 4.94
N ASN A 13 -14.32 -6.12 4.81
CA ASN A 13 -14.05 -7.56 4.87
C ASN A 13 -13.24 -8.03 3.66
N TRP A 14 -13.70 -7.72 2.44
CA TRP A 14 -13.01 -8.18 1.23
C TRP A 14 -11.68 -7.45 1.01
N VAL A 15 -11.58 -6.18 1.42
CA VAL A 15 -10.31 -5.44 1.40
C VAL A 15 -9.32 -6.10 2.35
N ASN A 16 -9.73 -6.42 3.57
CA ASN A 16 -8.85 -7.10 4.53
C ASN A 16 -8.44 -8.50 4.05
N GLU A 17 -9.35 -9.26 3.44
CA GLU A 17 -9.02 -10.55 2.82
C GLU A 17 -7.87 -10.38 1.82
N CYS A 18 -7.96 -9.41 0.91
CA CYS A 18 -6.89 -9.13 -0.05
C CYS A 18 -5.58 -8.68 0.64
N LEU A 19 -5.69 -7.78 1.61
CA LEU A 19 -4.54 -7.23 2.34
C LEU A 19 -3.79 -8.28 3.18
N MET A 20 -4.43 -9.38 3.59
CA MET A 20 -3.76 -10.50 4.27
C MET A 20 -2.68 -11.17 3.40
N HIS A 21 -2.77 -11.02 2.08
CA HIS A 21 -1.80 -11.56 1.12
C HIS A 21 -0.81 -10.49 0.62
N ALA A 22 -0.83 -9.27 1.18
CA ALA A 22 0.08 -8.22 0.76
C ALA A 22 1.54 -8.61 1.08
N ASN A 23 2.43 -8.52 0.09
CA ASN A 23 3.86 -8.77 0.27
C ASN A 23 4.59 -7.52 0.79
N SER A 24 3.97 -6.81 1.73
CA SER A 24 4.42 -5.51 2.22
C SER A 24 3.81 -5.19 3.58
N MET A 25 4.57 -4.50 4.43
CA MET A 25 4.09 -3.92 5.69
C MET A 25 3.84 -2.41 5.57
N ASN A 26 3.59 -1.92 4.34
CA ASN A 26 3.34 -0.50 4.09
C ASN A 26 2.12 -0.01 4.87
N CYS A 27 2.21 1.17 5.49
CA CYS A 27 1.16 1.68 6.36
C CYS A 27 -0.15 2.02 5.63
N GLU A 28 -0.11 2.35 4.34
CA GLU A 28 -1.30 2.60 3.53
C GLU A 28 -2.14 1.34 3.30
N TYR A 29 -1.54 0.16 3.44
CA TYR A 29 -2.17 -1.15 3.20
C TYR A 29 -2.98 -1.61 4.42
N THR A 30 -3.81 -0.71 4.94
CA THR A 30 -4.81 -0.99 5.97
C THR A 30 -6.15 -0.39 5.55
N PHE A 31 -7.25 -1.12 5.76
CA PHE A 31 -8.58 -0.58 5.46
C PHE A 31 -8.85 0.75 6.18
N GLY A 32 -8.34 0.90 7.42
CA GLY A 32 -8.50 2.12 8.20
C GLY A 32 -7.90 3.35 7.51
N ASN A 33 -6.67 3.25 7.01
CA ASN A 33 -6.03 4.37 6.30
C ASN A 33 -6.73 4.65 4.97
N LEU A 34 -7.02 3.60 4.18
CA LEU A 34 -7.74 3.76 2.91
C LEU A 34 -9.09 4.46 3.10
N PHE A 35 -9.83 4.11 4.15
CA PHE A 35 -11.15 4.66 4.44
C PHE A 35 -11.07 6.10 5.00
N VAL A 36 -10.27 6.34 6.04
CA VAL A 36 -10.24 7.62 6.75
C VAL A 36 -9.61 8.74 5.90
N TRP A 37 -8.61 8.42 5.08
CA TRP A 37 -7.95 9.40 4.21
C TRP A 37 -8.59 9.52 2.82
N SER A 38 -9.71 8.83 2.58
CA SER A 38 -10.35 8.78 1.27
C SER A 38 -10.78 10.15 0.74
N ASP A 39 -11.21 11.07 1.61
CA ASP A 39 -11.58 12.41 1.15
C ASP A 39 -10.36 13.28 0.81
N SER A 40 -9.27 13.18 1.56
CA SER A 40 -8.06 13.98 1.35
C SER A 40 -7.31 13.57 0.09
N TYR A 41 -7.15 12.27 -0.17
CA TYR A 41 -6.42 11.74 -1.33
C TYR A 41 -7.34 11.27 -2.47
N LYS A 42 -8.65 11.54 -2.32
CA LYS A 42 -9.72 11.03 -3.20
C LYS A 42 -9.57 9.52 -3.45
N THR A 43 -9.14 8.77 -2.44
CA THR A 43 -8.83 7.34 -2.56
C THR A 43 -10.02 6.59 -3.15
N GLN A 44 -9.74 5.76 -4.15
CA GLN A 44 -10.68 4.82 -4.73
C GLN A 44 -10.12 3.40 -4.64
N ILE A 45 -11.00 2.43 -4.49
CA ILE A 45 -10.67 1.01 -4.47
C ILE A 45 -11.39 0.28 -5.59
N CYS A 46 -10.76 -0.73 -6.13
CA CYS A 46 -11.29 -1.62 -7.14
C CYS A 46 -10.99 -3.06 -6.73
N LYS A 47 -11.98 -3.95 -6.88
CA LYS A 47 -11.77 -5.39 -6.80
C LYS A 47 -11.54 -5.92 -8.20
N TYR A 48 -10.38 -6.52 -8.43
CA TYR A 48 -10.05 -7.23 -9.66
C TYR A 48 -9.67 -8.66 -9.33
N ASN A 49 -10.56 -9.62 -9.63
CA ASN A 49 -10.42 -11.00 -9.17
C ASN A 49 -10.21 -11.06 -7.63
N ASN A 50 -9.09 -11.62 -7.19
CA ASN A 50 -8.67 -11.71 -5.79
C ASN A 50 -7.66 -10.62 -5.39
N PHE A 51 -7.59 -9.54 -6.17
CA PHE A 51 -6.78 -8.37 -5.86
C PHE A 51 -7.65 -7.17 -5.48
N LEU A 52 -7.17 -6.43 -4.48
CA LEU A 52 -7.45 -5.03 -4.26
C LEU A 52 -6.47 -4.18 -5.08
N ILE A 53 -6.99 -3.24 -5.83
CA ILE A 53 -6.21 -2.17 -6.47
C ILE A 53 -6.72 -0.85 -5.92
N VAL A 54 -5.81 -0.03 -5.39
CA VAL A 54 -6.10 1.30 -4.87
C VAL A 54 -5.65 2.34 -5.88
N ARG A 55 -6.39 3.43 -6.01
CA ARG A 55 -6.05 4.60 -6.81
C ARG A 55 -6.17 5.86 -5.96
N TRP A 56 -5.11 6.65 -5.90
CA TRP A 56 -5.08 7.96 -5.26
C TRP A 56 -5.00 9.05 -6.33
N LEU A 57 -5.72 10.15 -6.12
CA LEU A 57 -5.72 11.28 -7.04
C LEU A 57 -5.00 12.45 -6.39
N ASP A 58 -4.06 13.03 -7.12
CA ASP A 58 -3.30 14.22 -6.70
C ASP A 58 -3.11 15.14 -7.90
N ASP A 59 -3.58 16.39 -7.80
CA ASP A 59 -3.51 17.43 -8.84
C ASP A 59 -3.84 16.94 -10.26
N GLY A 60 -4.90 16.12 -10.37
CA GLY A 60 -5.40 15.59 -11.64
C GLY A 60 -4.64 14.37 -12.18
N ASN A 61 -3.61 13.90 -11.49
CA ASN A 61 -2.89 12.65 -11.80
C ASN A 61 -3.32 11.51 -10.88
N PHE A 62 -3.28 10.29 -11.40
CA PHE A 62 -3.56 9.09 -10.61
C PHE A 62 -2.29 8.32 -10.31
N SER A 63 -2.16 7.88 -9.07
CA SER A 63 -1.19 6.86 -8.69
C SER A 63 -1.94 5.63 -8.21
N TYR A 64 -1.43 4.45 -8.55
CA TYR A 64 -2.05 3.18 -8.22
C TYR A 64 -1.23 2.48 -7.14
N SER A 65 -1.85 1.66 -6.31
CA SER A 65 -1.12 0.65 -5.54
C SER A 65 -0.61 -0.44 -6.48
N LEU A 66 0.25 -1.29 -5.96
CA LEU A 66 0.38 -2.65 -6.50
C LEU A 66 -0.95 -3.41 -6.39
N PRO A 67 -1.18 -4.47 -7.18
CA PRO A 67 -2.23 -5.44 -6.89
C PRO A 67 -1.96 -6.10 -5.51
N LEU A 68 -2.85 -5.86 -4.56
CA LEU A 68 -2.77 -6.37 -3.19
C LEU A 68 -3.69 -7.58 -3.08
N GLY A 69 -3.15 -8.78 -2.91
CA GLY A 69 -3.94 -10.00 -2.97
C GLY A 69 -3.16 -11.14 -3.60
N GLU A 70 -3.88 -12.10 -4.18
CA GLU A 70 -3.32 -13.29 -4.79
C GLU A 70 -3.90 -13.54 -6.19
N GLY A 71 -3.12 -14.19 -7.07
CA GLY A 71 -3.53 -14.50 -8.44
C GLY A 71 -2.46 -14.15 -9.46
N ASP A 72 -2.89 -13.93 -10.70
CA ASP A 72 -2.00 -13.49 -11.79
C ASP A 72 -1.62 -12.01 -11.61
N PHE A 73 -0.48 -11.80 -10.94
CA PHE A 73 0.06 -10.48 -10.67
C PHE A 73 0.38 -9.70 -11.96
N THR A 74 0.89 -10.39 -12.98
CA THR A 74 1.27 -9.79 -14.26
C THR A 74 0.04 -9.26 -14.99
N ASP A 75 -1.03 -10.06 -15.05
CA ASP A 75 -2.30 -9.60 -15.62
C ASP A 75 -2.88 -8.41 -14.84
N ALA A 76 -2.90 -8.46 -13.51
CA ALA A 76 -3.41 -7.36 -12.69
C ALA A 76 -2.63 -6.05 -12.88
N VAL A 77 -1.30 -6.10 -13.02
CA VAL A 77 -0.48 -4.93 -13.35
C VAL A 77 -0.77 -4.43 -14.77
N ASN A 78 -0.99 -5.32 -15.75
CA ASN A 78 -1.41 -4.91 -17.09
C ASN A 78 -2.76 -4.18 -17.08
N GLN A 79 -3.73 -4.62 -16.25
CA GLN A 79 -4.99 -3.90 -16.10
C GLN A 79 -4.80 -2.48 -15.54
N ILE A 80 -3.86 -2.28 -14.61
CA ILE A 80 -3.50 -0.95 -14.11
C ILE A 80 -2.91 -0.08 -15.24
N ILE A 81 -2.00 -0.65 -16.03
CA ILE A 81 -1.37 0.05 -17.17
C ILE A 81 -2.44 0.45 -18.20
N ASP A 82 -3.38 -0.44 -18.50
CA ASP A 82 -4.43 -0.18 -19.48
C ASP A 82 -5.47 0.84 -18.96
N ASP A 83 -5.83 0.79 -17.68
CA ASP A 83 -6.69 1.81 -17.06
C ASP A 83 -6.04 3.20 -17.13
N ALA A 84 -4.75 3.32 -16.79
CA ALA A 84 -4.03 4.59 -16.87
C ALA A 84 -4.02 5.13 -18.32
N LYS A 85 -3.71 4.28 -19.32
CA LYS A 85 -3.73 4.67 -20.74
C LYS A 85 -5.12 5.12 -21.22
N GLN A 86 -6.17 4.40 -20.82
CA GLN A 86 -7.55 4.76 -21.18
C GLN A 86 -7.97 6.11 -20.60
N ASN A 87 -7.39 6.50 -19.46
CA ASN A 87 -7.57 7.81 -18.84
C ASN A 87 -6.58 8.87 -19.35
N GLY A 88 -5.76 8.56 -20.37
CA GLY A 88 -4.76 9.49 -20.91
C GLY A 88 -3.58 9.77 -19.97
N MET A 89 -3.37 8.91 -18.97
CA MET A 89 -2.34 9.05 -17.94
C MET A 89 -1.14 8.14 -18.21
N THR A 90 0.03 8.55 -17.72
CA THR A 90 1.18 7.64 -17.62
C THR A 90 0.97 6.72 -16.42
N PRO A 91 1.06 5.38 -16.55
CA PRO A 91 0.92 4.48 -15.41
C PRO A 91 1.96 4.79 -14.32
N ARG A 92 1.49 5.08 -13.11
CA ARG A 92 2.35 5.32 -11.94
C ARG A 92 1.91 4.41 -10.80
N ILE A 93 2.81 3.53 -10.35
CA ILE A 93 2.58 2.65 -9.20
C ILE A 93 3.36 3.20 -8.01
N TYR A 94 2.66 3.42 -6.90
CA TYR A 94 3.20 3.91 -5.64
C TYR A 94 3.22 2.79 -4.59
N GLY A 95 4.09 2.91 -3.58
CA GLY A 95 4.21 1.94 -2.50
C GLY A 95 4.94 0.65 -2.89
N VAL A 96 5.87 0.72 -3.86
CA VAL A 96 6.69 -0.41 -4.29
C VAL A 96 7.77 -0.70 -3.24
N THR A 97 7.48 -1.64 -2.35
CA THR A 97 8.45 -2.17 -1.38
C THR A 97 9.29 -3.29 -2.00
N GLU A 98 10.36 -3.70 -1.31
CA GLU A 98 11.27 -4.76 -1.78
C GLU A 98 10.53 -6.05 -2.15
N GLY A 99 9.47 -6.41 -1.41
CA GLY A 99 8.67 -7.61 -1.68
C GLY A 99 7.97 -7.59 -3.05
N TYR A 100 7.65 -6.41 -3.57
CA TYR A 100 7.02 -6.26 -4.89
C TYR A 100 8.00 -5.84 -5.98
N LEU A 101 9.12 -5.20 -5.62
CA LEU A 101 10.13 -4.77 -6.58
C LEU A 101 10.66 -5.93 -7.41
N GLY A 102 10.99 -7.06 -6.78
CA GLY A 102 11.45 -8.25 -7.48
C GLY A 102 10.40 -8.81 -8.46
N MET A 103 9.13 -8.85 -8.04
CA MET A 103 8.02 -9.32 -8.88
C MET A 103 7.83 -8.45 -10.13
N LEU A 104 7.91 -7.12 -9.96
CA LEU A 104 7.83 -6.18 -11.10
C LEU A 104 9.03 -6.31 -12.03
N GLN A 105 10.25 -6.44 -11.49
CA GLN A 105 11.46 -6.57 -12.31
C GLN A 105 11.48 -7.86 -13.14
N GLU A 106 10.94 -8.95 -12.60
CA GLU A 106 10.81 -10.22 -13.30
C GLU A 106 9.73 -10.16 -14.39
N ALA A 107 8.51 -9.73 -14.06
CA ALA A 107 7.39 -9.72 -14.99
C ALA A 107 7.45 -8.59 -16.04
N PHE A 108 8.09 -7.47 -15.70
CA PHE A 108 8.10 -6.23 -16.50
C PHE A 108 9.52 -5.70 -16.71
N PHE A 109 10.46 -6.60 -17.02
CA PHE A 109 11.87 -6.26 -17.22
C PHE A 109 12.06 -5.08 -18.19
N GLY A 110 12.69 -4.01 -17.70
CA GLY A 110 12.98 -2.79 -18.47
C GLY A 110 11.74 -1.96 -18.87
N LYS A 111 10.56 -2.18 -18.26
CA LYS A 111 9.33 -1.44 -18.57
C LYS A 111 9.00 -0.32 -17.61
N PHE A 112 9.54 -0.36 -16.38
CA PHE A 112 9.34 0.66 -15.36
C PHE A 112 10.65 1.39 -15.05
N THR A 113 10.53 2.67 -14.70
CA THR A 113 11.58 3.42 -14.00
C THR A 113 11.20 3.47 -12.52
N TYR A 114 12.20 3.34 -11.64
CA TYR A 114 11.99 3.30 -10.19
C TYR A 114 12.61 4.53 -9.54
N GLU A 115 11.85 5.19 -8.67
CA GLU A 115 12.28 6.34 -7.90
C GLU A 115 12.09 6.04 -6.41
N TYR A 116 13.05 6.46 -5.59
CA TYR A 116 13.02 6.28 -4.15
C TYR A 116 13.04 7.64 -3.45
N ASP A 117 12.13 7.83 -2.50
CA ASP A 117 12.09 8.99 -1.63
C ASP A 117 11.98 8.54 -0.17
N GLY A 118 13.02 8.82 0.60
CA GLY A 118 13.09 8.47 2.02
C GLY A 118 12.10 9.23 2.90
N GLY A 119 11.47 10.29 2.40
CA GLY A 119 10.39 11.02 3.08
C GLY A 119 9.13 10.18 3.32
N TYR A 120 8.97 9.07 2.60
CA TYR A 120 7.83 8.16 2.68
C TYR A 120 8.15 6.81 3.35
N ASN A 121 9.27 6.71 4.07
CA ASN A 121 9.64 5.47 4.75
C ASN A 121 8.72 5.15 5.93
N ASP A 122 8.27 3.90 6.01
CA ASP A 122 7.61 3.35 7.18
C ASP A 122 8.60 2.86 8.24
N TYR A 123 8.30 3.17 9.50
CA TYR A 123 9.07 2.68 10.65
C TYR A 123 8.40 1.45 11.26
N ILE A 124 8.99 0.29 11.01
CA ILE A 124 8.46 -1.00 11.45
C ILE A 124 9.13 -1.42 12.75
N TYR A 125 8.33 -1.72 13.76
CA TYR A 125 8.79 -2.16 15.07
C TYR A 125 8.21 -3.53 15.43
N SER A 126 8.99 -4.32 16.17
CA SER A 126 8.48 -5.54 16.81
C SER A 126 7.52 -5.18 17.94
N THR A 127 6.32 -5.77 17.91
CA THR A 127 5.33 -5.66 18.98
C THR A 127 5.91 -6.08 20.33
N GLU A 128 6.64 -7.20 20.39
CA GLU A 128 7.28 -7.69 21.61
C GLU A 128 8.25 -6.65 22.21
N LYS A 129 9.08 -6.03 21.36
CA LYS A 129 10.04 -5.00 21.80
C LYS A 129 9.34 -3.72 22.23
N MET A 130 8.28 -3.29 21.54
CA MET A 130 7.52 -2.10 21.92
C MET A 130 6.73 -2.30 23.21
N ALA A 131 6.18 -3.51 23.43
CA ALA A 131 5.41 -3.83 24.63
C ALA A 131 6.31 -4.01 25.87
N SER A 132 7.43 -4.72 25.73
CA SER A 132 8.34 -5.00 26.85
C SER A 132 9.35 -3.89 27.12
N LEU A 133 9.70 -3.12 26.09
CA LEU A 133 10.81 -2.18 26.09
C LEU A 133 12.10 -2.81 26.64
N SER A 134 12.37 -4.07 26.32
CA SER A 134 13.46 -4.86 26.92
C SER A 134 14.84 -4.52 26.36
N GLY A 135 15.88 -4.62 27.20
CA GLY A 135 17.29 -4.39 26.80
C GLY A 135 17.78 -2.93 26.92
N LYS A 136 19.08 -2.73 26.66
CA LYS A 136 19.78 -1.45 26.90
C LYS A 136 19.28 -0.31 26.01
N LYS A 137 18.93 -0.59 24.75
CA LYS A 137 18.44 0.41 23.78
C LYS A 137 17.19 1.17 24.24
N TYR A 138 16.32 0.50 25.00
CA TYR A 138 15.05 1.08 25.46
C TYR A 138 15.09 1.61 26.90
N HIS A 139 16.28 1.69 27.53
CA HIS A 139 16.42 2.19 28.90
C HIS A 139 15.85 3.60 29.08
N SER A 140 16.12 4.51 28.14
CA SER A 140 15.57 5.88 28.18
C SER A 140 14.04 5.89 28.07
N LYS A 141 13.45 5.01 27.26
CA LYS A 141 11.99 4.89 27.12
C LYS A 141 11.34 4.40 28.41
N ARG A 142 11.95 3.41 29.09
CA ARG A 142 11.49 2.99 30.43
C ARG A 142 11.60 4.11 31.45
N ASN A 143 12.67 4.92 31.41
CA ASN A 143 12.81 6.09 32.30
C ASN A 143 11.69 7.11 32.10
N HIS A 144 11.27 7.40 30.87
CA HIS A 144 10.13 8.31 30.63
C HIS A 144 8.83 7.76 31.25
N ILE A 145 8.57 6.46 31.14
CA ILE A 145 7.41 5.83 31.75
C ILE A 145 7.49 5.89 33.28
N THR A 146 8.66 5.60 33.86
CA THR A 146 8.87 5.69 35.31
C THR A 146 8.69 7.12 35.82
N PHE A 147 9.14 8.13 35.08
CA PHE A 147 8.95 9.53 35.43
C PHE A 147 7.48 9.95 35.37
N PHE A 148 6.69 9.38 34.46
CA PHE A 148 5.27 9.68 34.33
C PHE A 148 4.41 9.01 35.43
N LYS A 149 4.89 7.93 36.04
CA LYS A 149 4.22 7.24 37.15
C LYS A 149 4.40 7.99 38.47
#